data_AF-A0A3D2V4F2-F1
#
_entry.id   AF-A0A3D2V4F2-F1
#
_cell.length_a   1.000
_cell.length_b   1.000
_cell.length_c   1.000
_cell.angle_alpha   90.00
_cell.angle_beta   90.00
_cell.angle_gamma   90.00
#
_symmetry.space_group_name_H-M   'P 1'
#
loop_
_entity.id
_entity.type
_entity.pdbx_description
1 polymer ?
#
loop_
_entity_poly.entity_id
_entity_poly.type
_entity_poly.pdbx_seq_one_letter_code
_entity_poly.pdbx_strand_id
1 'polypeptide(L)'
;MVVVMAKRQTFHIYILLVFTLLSEVVGIHAKENESRISVSEGAINSVVFKSGGAHLVVYGVEKEIDGGAELVLLSHHRRDVLWAARDLIDGGADAVAPKAEQSLIESPETFWTEFQEKRFHDYAQQTTKVLAKALPVAKWVEEGDVVEWNGLSFEVLDTPGFTRGSVSYVVNVADQTIGFTGDLIYGDGQFFDLYSFQDAIPDANVGGYHGYGGRLGQLVQSLEKIKALDLDMIIPLRGPVIKRPNESIDKLLTRVKSLYDSYLSTQALHWYFGEERLTICKSRVLGEKPPLRTMGLALHEDTPEWIWVKSTSRLVIADNGHAFLMDCGSQAVIDGINELIEMGVVKQVDGIFVTHYHDDHTNLVQAASEEFDCPVYATKTYSDILENPGNYHMPCLHHVPIKDVTAFDDGFVMKWHEFKLSFFDFPGQTFYHGALKVERHNETPVFFIGDAFSPSGMDDYCVLNRNLLHEDDGLLYCMRKVREL
;
A
#
# COMPACT_ATOMS: atom_id res chain seq x y z
N MET A 1 34.98 -34.00 56.43
CA MET A 1 33.65 -33.52 55.99
C MET A 1 33.88 -32.56 54.83
N VAL A 2 33.88 -33.10 53.61
CA VAL A 2 33.97 -32.34 52.35
C VAL A 2 32.98 -33.04 51.42
N VAL A 3 31.87 -32.38 51.09
CA VAL A 3 30.86 -32.88 50.16
C VAL A 3 30.99 -32.05 48.89
N VAL A 4 31.42 -32.71 47.82
CA VAL A 4 31.52 -32.15 46.46
C VAL A 4 30.18 -32.34 45.76
N MET A 5 29.60 -31.25 45.27
CA MET A 5 28.39 -31.24 44.43
C MET A 5 28.70 -31.74 43.02
N ALA A 6 27.97 -32.76 42.56
CA ALA A 6 27.98 -33.22 41.17
C ALA A 6 26.86 -32.52 40.38
N LYS A 7 27.21 -31.85 39.27
CA LYS A 7 26.29 -31.27 38.29
C LYS A 7 25.64 -32.38 37.45
N ARG A 8 24.31 -32.39 37.32
CA ARG A 8 23.57 -33.17 36.32
C ARG A 8 23.49 -32.35 35.01
N GLN A 9 23.95 -32.92 33.91
CA GLN A 9 23.69 -32.43 32.55
C GLN A 9 22.42 -33.10 32.01
N THR A 10 21.48 -32.30 31.51
CA THR A 10 20.23 -32.77 30.89
C THR A 10 20.37 -32.63 29.37
N PHE A 11 20.44 -33.76 28.65
CA PHE A 11 20.43 -33.78 27.18
C PHE A 11 19.02 -33.42 26.68
N HIS A 12 18.91 -32.37 25.85
CA HIS A 12 17.70 -32.07 25.09
C HIS A 12 17.83 -32.69 23.70
N ILE A 13 16.96 -33.65 23.38
CA ILE A 13 16.81 -34.23 22.04
C ILE A 13 15.94 -33.27 21.24
N TYR A 14 16.52 -32.55 20.29
CA TYR A 14 15.77 -31.80 19.28
C TYR A 14 15.30 -32.78 18.19
N ILE A 15 13.99 -33.03 18.14
CA ILE A 15 13.35 -33.72 17.01
C ILE A 15 13.21 -32.70 15.89
N LEU A 16 14.03 -32.85 14.84
CA LEU A 16 13.94 -32.08 13.62
C LEU A 16 12.74 -32.61 12.80
N LEU A 17 11.62 -31.90 12.83
CA LEU A 17 10.47 -32.15 11.96
C LEU A 17 10.79 -31.59 10.56
N VAL A 18 11.25 -32.47 9.68
CA VAL A 18 11.40 -32.17 8.25
C VAL A 18 10.02 -32.21 7.62
N PHE A 19 9.44 -31.05 7.30
CA PHE A 19 8.28 -30.94 6.42
C PHE A 19 8.74 -31.16 4.97
N THR A 20 8.52 -32.36 4.43
CA THR A 20 8.55 -32.58 3.00
C THR A 20 7.29 -31.97 2.37
N LEU A 21 7.43 -30.89 1.59
CA LEU A 21 6.41 -30.46 0.64
C LEU A 21 6.20 -31.58 -0.38
N LEU A 22 5.06 -32.26 -0.30
CA LEU A 22 4.58 -33.13 -1.37
C LEU A 22 3.90 -32.24 -2.41
N SER A 23 4.51 -32.11 -3.60
CA SER A 23 3.85 -31.54 -4.77
C SER A 23 2.75 -32.51 -5.22
N GLU A 24 1.48 -32.21 -4.98
CA GLU A 24 0.38 -32.94 -5.62
C GLU A 24 0.32 -32.54 -7.10
N VAL A 25 0.65 -33.48 -7.99
CA VAL A 25 0.39 -33.32 -9.42
C VAL A 25 -1.08 -33.68 -9.66
N VAL A 26 -1.93 -32.66 -9.82
CA VAL A 26 -3.31 -32.87 -10.27
C VAL A 26 -3.29 -33.10 -11.78
N GLY A 27 -3.54 -34.33 -12.21
CA GLY A 27 -3.64 -34.70 -13.64
C GLY A 27 -5.10 -34.83 -14.08
N ILE A 28 -5.57 -33.89 -14.91
CA ILE A 28 -6.89 -33.97 -15.58
C ILE A 28 -6.66 -34.51 -16.99
N HIS A 29 -7.50 -35.47 -17.44
CA HIS A 29 -7.38 -36.11 -18.76
C HIS A 29 -8.51 -35.63 -19.68
N ALA A 30 -8.17 -35.01 -20.81
CA ALA A 30 -9.12 -34.72 -21.89
C ALA A 30 -9.43 -35.99 -22.71
N LYS A 31 -10.70 -36.16 -23.12
CA LYS A 31 -11.08 -37.18 -24.10
C LYS A 31 -11.28 -36.54 -25.48
N GLU A 32 -10.68 -37.23 -26.45
CA GLU A 32 -10.51 -36.94 -27.89
C GLU A 32 -9.46 -35.85 -28.21
N ASN A 33 -8.31 -36.35 -28.69
CA ASN A 33 -7.02 -35.69 -29.01
C ASN A 33 -6.13 -35.25 -27.83
N GLU A 34 -5.41 -36.25 -27.27
CA GLU A 34 -4.05 -36.24 -26.67
C GLU A 34 -3.55 -35.08 -25.78
N SER A 35 -4.39 -34.12 -25.39
CA SER A 35 -3.97 -33.01 -24.53
C SER A 35 -3.96 -33.41 -23.05
N ARG A 36 -2.79 -33.27 -22.40
CA ARG A 36 -2.63 -33.48 -20.94
C ARG A 36 -2.33 -32.15 -20.28
N ILE A 37 -3.07 -31.83 -19.22
CA ILE A 37 -2.76 -30.72 -18.31
C ILE A 37 -1.97 -31.25 -17.12
N SER A 38 -0.91 -30.54 -16.76
CA SER A 38 -0.18 -30.74 -15.50
C SER A 38 -0.08 -29.43 -14.75
N VAL A 39 -0.46 -29.45 -13.48
CA VAL A 39 -0.35 -28.31 -12.56
C VAL A 39 0.75 -28.60 -11.55
N SER A 40 1.64 -27.62 -11.36
CA SER A 40 2.63 -27.62 -10.28
C SER A 40 2.45 -26.37 -9.44
N GLU A 41 2.09 -26.55 -8.17
CA GLU A 41 2.01 -25.45 -7.21
C GLU A 41 3.41 -25.00 -6.77
N GLY A 42 3.60 -23.69 -6.61
CA GLY A 42 4.88 -23.07 -6.30
C GLY A 42 4.74 -21.64 -5.79
N ALA A 43 5.82 -20.87 -5.80
CA ALA A 43 5.76 -19.42 -5.63
C ALA A 43 4.93 -18.78 -6.75
N ILE A 44 5.01 -19.36 -7.96
CA ILE A 44 4.09 -19.12 -9.08
C ILE A 44 3.57 -20.48 -9.54
N ASN A 45 2.26 -20.63 -9.67
CA ASN A 45 1.67 -21.85 -10.20
C ASN A 45 2.05 -22.02 -11.66
N SER A 46 2.54 -23.21 -12.00
CA SER A 46 2.89 -23.58 -13.37
C SER A 46 1.83 -24.50 -13.94
N VAL A 47 1.16 -24.09 -15.01
CA VAL A 47 0.18 -24.92 -15.71
C VAL A 47 0.68 -25.20 -17.10
N VAL A 48 0.92 -26.47 -17.41
CA VAL A 48 1.46 -26.92 -18.69
C VAL A 48 0.45 -27.81 -19.39
N PHE A 49 0.02 -27.38 -20.58
CA PHE A 49 -0.74 -28.17 -21.52
C PHE A 49 0.22 -28.83 -22.51
N LYS A 50 0.05 -30.13 -22.77
CA LYS A 50 0.90 -30.90 -23.69
C LYS A 50 0.06 -31.53 -24.78
N SER A 51 0.45 -31.36 -26.05
CA SER A 51 -0.18 -32.04 -27.19
C SER A 51 0.89 -32.36 -28.23
N GLY A 52 1.09 -33.65 -28.56
CA GLY A 52 2.02 -34.04 -29.64
C GLY A 52 3.45 -33.49 -29.56
N GLY A 53 4.05 -33.37 -28.37
CA GLY A 53 5.39 -32.82 -28.15
C GLY A 53 5.45 -31.28 -28.02
N ALA A 54 4.37 -30.58 -28.33
CA ALA A 54 4.22 -29.15 -28.13
C ALA A 54 3.68 -28.83 -26.74
N HIS A 55 4.04 -27.65 -26.21
CA HIS A 55 3.59 -27.15 -24.91
C HIS A 55 3.02 -25.74 -24.97
N LEU A 56 1.92 -25.52 -24.24
CA LEU A 56 1.41 -24.21 -23.84
C LEU A 56 1.52 -24.07 -22.32
N VAL A 57 1.97 -22.91 -21.87
CA VAL A 57 2.13 -22.61 -20.43
C VAL A 57 1.21 -21.45 -20.03
N VAL A 58 0.55 -21.56 -18.88
CA VAL A 58 -0.14 -20.43 -18.25
C VAL A 58 0.70 -19.91 -17.09
N TYR A 59 0.86 -18.58 -17.02
CA TYR A 59 1.68 -17.79 -16.09
C TYR A 59 3.20 -17.90 -16.26
N GLY A 60 3.74 -19.12 -16.36
CA GLY A 60 5.18 -19.39 -16.43
C GLY A 60 5.56 -20.71 -15.77
N VAL A 61 6.87 -20.98 -15.64
CA VAL A 61 7.40 -22.16 -14.95
C VAL A 61 8.54 -21.82 -14.00
N GLU A 62 8.61 -22.54 -12.87
CA GLU A 62 9.78 -22.47 -11.97
C GLU A 62 10.92 -23.41 -12.38
N LYS A 63 10.59 -24.45 -13.12
CA LYS A 63 11.53 -25.46 -13.60
C LYS A 63 11.42 -25.56 -15.10
N GLU A 64 12.56 -25.76 -15.77
CA GLU A 64 12.59 -25.96 -17.21
C GLU A 64 11.63 -27.08 -17.63
N ILE A 65 10.92 -26.84 -18.73
CA ILE A 65 10.14 -27.86 -19.41
C ILE A 65 11.01 -28.41 -20.53
N ASP A 66 11.22 -29.73 -20.54
CA ASP A 66 11.89 -30.41 -21.64
C ASP A 66 11.16 -30.14 -22.96
N GLY A 67 11.87 -29.68 -23.98
CA GLY A 67 11.29 -29.24 -25.27
C GLY A 67 10.75 -27.80 -25.30
N GLY A 68 10.84 -27.03 -24.20
CA GLY A 68 10.39 -25.64 -24.16
C GLY A 68 8.87 -25.47 -24.23
N ALA A 69 8.42 -24.28 -24.64
CA ALA A 69 7.01 -23.97 -24.90
C ALA A 69 6.85 -23.21 -26.21
N GLU A 70 5.72 -23.42 -26.90
CA GLU A 70 5.36 -22.65 -28.09
C GLU A 70 4.64 -21.36 -27.71
N LEU A 71 3.84 -21.41 -26.64
CA LEU A 71 2.96 -20.33 -26.23
C LEU A 71 2.95 -20.18 -24.71
N VAL A 72 2.98 -18.94 -24.22
CA VAL A 72 2.80 -18.61 -22.80
C VAL A 72 1.72 -17.54 -22.60
N LEU A 73 0.76 -17.80 -21.72
CA LEU A 73 -0.34 -16.88 -21.39
C LEU A 73 -0.02 -16.11 -20.10
N LEU A 74 0.00 -14.78 -20.18
CA LEU A 74 0.33 -13.88 -19.06
C LEU A 74 -0.92 -13.13 -18.59
N SER A 75 -1.13 -13.03 -17.28
CA SER A 75 -2.33 -12.36 -16.74
C SER A 75 -2.16 -10.88 -16.47
N HIS A 76 -0.93 -10.37 -16.25
CA HIS A 76 -0.63 -8.96 -15.99
C HIS A 76 0.88 -8.63 -16.01
N HIS A 77 1.25 -7.34 -15.93
CA HIS A 77 2.63 -6.82 -16.06
C HIS A 77 3.59 -7.05 -14.86
N ARG A 78 3.13 -7.61 -13.75
CA ARG A 78 3.88 -7.61 -12.48
C ARG A 78 5.23 -8.33 -12.58
N ARG A 79 6.32 -7.64 -12.21
CA ARG A 79 7.68 -8.22 -12.26
C ARG A 79 7.88 -9.41 -11.32
N ASP A 80 7.19 -9.42 -10.19
CA ASP A 80 7.31 -10.45 -9.16
C ASP A 80 6.70 -11.78 -9.59
N VAL A 81 6.10 -11.85 -10.78
CA VAL A 81 5.58 -13.08 -11.37
C VAL A 81 6.09 -13.34 -12.79
N LEU A 82 6.28 -12.29 -13.60
CA LEU A 82 6.66 -12.44 -15.00
C LEU A 82 8.06 -13.01 -15.22
N TRP A 83 8.92 -13.01 -14.19
CA TRP A 83 10.21 -13.69 -14.23
C TRP A 83 10.06 -15.18 -14.60
N ALA A 84 8.96 -15.83 -14.18
CA ALA A 84 8.72 -17.25 -14.45
C ALA A 84 8.40 -17.56 -15.93
N ALA A 85 8.03 -16.55 -16.71
CA ALA A 85 7.80 -16.70 -18.16
C ALA A 85 9.02 -16.30 -19.00
N ARG A 86 10.02 -15.62 -18.42
CA ARG A 86 11.11 -15.00 -19.15
C ARG A 86 11.93 -16.02 -19.95
N ASP A 87 12.34 -17.10 -19.31
CA ASP A 87 13.20 -18.11 -19.94
C ASP A 87 12.47 -18.86 -21.07
N LEU A 88 11.14 -19.06 -20.94
CA LEU A 88 10.33 -19.63 -22.02
C LEU A 88 10.31 -18.71 -23.25
N ILE A 89 10.12 -17.41 -23.02
CA ILE A 89 10.03 -16.40 -24.07
C ILE A 89 11.38 -16.17 -24.74
N ASP A 90 12.47 -16.07 -23.96
CA ASP A 90 13.83 -15.98 -24.50
C ASP A 90 14.22 -17.28 -25.24
N GLY A 91 13.62 -18.42 -24.86
CA GLY A 91 13.70 -19.71 -25.54
C GLY A 91 12.86 -19.84 -26.82
N GLY A 92 12.08 -18.82 -27.17
CA GLY A 92 11.30 -18.75 -28.41
C GLY A 92 9.79 -18.97 -28.26
N ALA A 93 9.26 -19.06 -27.04
CA ALA A 93 7.80 -19.11 -26.83
C ALA A 93 7.14 -17.77 -27.21
N ASP A 94 6.03 -17.83 -27.94
CA ASP A 94 5.19 -16.66 -28.17
C ASP A 94 4.47 -16.28 -26.86
N ALA A 95 4.58 -15.02 -26.44
CA ALA A 95 3.84 -14.54 -25.28
C ALA A 95 2.50 -13.91 -25.69
N VAL A 96 1.45 -14.24 -24.95
CA VAL A 96 0.14 -13.58 -24.99
C VAL A 96 -0.02 -12.77 -23.72
N ALA A 97 -0.36 -11.49 -23.84
CA ALA A 97 -0.48 -10.60 -22.68
C ALA A 97 -1.67 -9.62 -22.82
N PRO A 98 -2.16 -9.05 -21.69
CA PRO A 98 -3.26 -8.09 -21.73
C PRO A 98 -2.86 -6.82 -22.48
N LYS A 99 -3.68 -6.39 -23.44
CA LYS A 99 -3.47 -5.15 -24.19
C LYS A 99 -3.43 -3.93 -23.28
N ALA A 100 -4.27 -3.90 -22.24
CA ALA A 100 -4.34 -2.83 -21.27
C ALA A 100 -3.06 -2.65 -20.43
N GLU A 101 -2.17 -3.65 -20.41
CA GLU A 101 -0.90 -3.66 -19.67
C GLU A 101 0.32 -3.45 -20.59
N GLN A 102 0.10 -3.20 -21.89
CA GLN A 102 1.15 -3.17 -22.91
C GLN A 102 2.32 -2.25 -22.58
N SER A 103 2.06 -1.00 -22.17
CA SER A 103 3.11 -0.02 -21.91
C SER A 103 4.07 -0.47 -20.81
N LEU A 104 3.57 -1.21 -19.81
CA LEU A 104 4.35 -1.71 -18.68
C LEU A 104 5.12 -2.99 -18.99
N ILE A 105 4.81 -3.66 -20.10
CA ILE A 105 5.47 -4.90 -20.55
C ILE A 105 6.46 -4.64 -21.69
N GLU A 106 6.05 -3.87 -22.70
CA GLU A 106 6.84 -3.60 -23.90
C GLU A 106 7.81 -2.43 -23.72
N SER A 107 7.52 -1.50 -22.81
CA SER A 107 8.38 -0.32 -22.55
C SER A 107 8.49 0.04 -21.07
N PRO A 108 8.83 -0.91 -20.18
CA PRO A 108 8.96 -0.64 -18.75
C PRO A 108 10.04 0.39 -18.40
N GLU A 109 11.03 0.60 -19.27
CA GLU A 109 12.10 1.58 -19.10
C GLU A 109 11.56 3.02 -19.05
N THR A 110 10.44 3.29 -19.72
CA THR A 110 9.72 4.58 -19.62
C THR A 110 9.24 4.81 -18.19
N PHE A 111 8.64 3.81 -17.56
CA PHE A 111 8.24 3.88 -16.15
C PHE A 111 9.43 4.21 -15.25
N TRP A 112 10.56 3.51 -15.41
CA TRP A 112 11.74 3.74 -14.56
C TRP A 112 12.42 5.09 -14.79
N THR A 113 12.38 5.60 -16.02
CA THR A 113 12.88 6.94 -16.35
C THR A 113 12.03 8.00 -15.64
N GLU A 114 10.71 7.92 -15.78
CA GLU A 114 9.78 8.85 -15.11
C GLU A 114 9.81 8.72 -13.58
N PHE A 115 10.02 7.50 -13.07
CA PHE A 115 10.05 7.21 -11.65
C PHE A 115 11.17 7.95 -10.90
N GLN A 116 12.26 8.33 -11.57
CA GLN A 116 13.35 9.10 -10.94
C GLN A 116 12.86 10.44 -10.38
N GLU A 117 11.91 11.06 -11.07
CA GLU A 117 11.30 12.33 -10.66
C GLU A 117 9.99 12.09 -9.89
N LYS A 118 9.09 11.26 -10.43
CA LYS A 118 7.73 11.05 -9.90
C LYS A 118 7.67 10.34 -8.55
N ARG A 119 8.77 9.72 -8.09
CA ARG A 119 8.86 9.12 -6.75
C ARG A 119 8.76 10.14 -5.62
N PHE A 120 9.05 11.40 -5.92
CA PHE A 120 8.81 12.54 -5.02
C PHE A 120 7.46 13.14 -5.36
N HIS A 121 6.77 13.68 -4.36
CA HIS A 121 5.38 14.11 -4.52
C HIS A 121 4.52 13.01 -5.15
N ASP A 122 4.80 11.73 -4.84
CA ASP A 122 4.01 10.63 -5.36
C ASP A 122 2.63 10.68 -4.69
N TYR A 123 1.65 11.22 -5.42
CA TYR A 123 0.23 11.20 -5.08
C TYR A 123 -0.53 10.12 -5.86
N ALA A 124 0.11 9.50 -6.85
CA ALA A 124 -0.48 8.44 -7.64
C ALA A 124 -0.48 7.13 -6.86
N GLN A 125 0.49 6.90 -5.97
CA GLN A 125 0.66 5.68 -5.18
C GLN A 125 0.93 4.45 -6.05
N GLN A 126 1.84 4.59 -7.00
CA GLN A 126 2.13 3.52 -7.93
C GLN A 126 3.18 2.57 -7.34
N THR A 127 2.75 1.33 -7.25
CA THR A 127 3.58 0.14 -7.12
C THR A 127 4.80 0.11 -8.05
N THR A 128 5.96 -0.23 -7.47
CA THR A 128 7.22 -0.39 -8.20
C THR A 128 7.45 -1.81 -8.72
N LYS A 129 6.44 -2.69 -8.66
CA LYS A 129 6.54 -4.07 -9.18
C LYS A 129 6.40 -4.11 -10.72
N VAL A 130 7.14 -3.26 -11.43
CA VAL A 130 7.20 -3.14 -12.90
C VAL A 130 8.46 -3.81 -13.43
N LEU A 131 8.41 -4.46 -14.59
CA LEU A 131 9.58 -5.13 -15.19
C LEU A 131 10.78 -4.19 -15.30
N ALA A 132 12.01 -4.69 -15.24
CA ALA A 132 13.21 -3.88 -15.43
C ALA A 132 13.67 -3.81 -16.90
N LYS A 133 13.19 -4.75 -17.72
CA LYS A 133 13.49 -4.86 -19.15
C LYS A 133 12.23 -5.30 -19.88
N ALA A 134 12.04 -4.80 -21.08
CA ALA A 134 10.95 -5.22 -21.95
C ALA A 134 10.89 -6.76 -22.11
N LEU A 135 9.67 -7.26 -22.21
CA LEU A 135 9.36 -8.65 -22.54
C LEU A 135 8.67 -8.66 -23.92
N PRO A 136 9.18 -9.40 -24.91
CA PRO A 136 8.54 -9.44 -26.22
C PRO A 136 7.19 -10.16 -26.12
N VAL A 137 6.16 -9.57 -26.72
CA VAL A 137 4.80 -10.11 -26.74
C VAL A 137 4.36 -10.30 -28.18
N ALA A 138 3.95 -11.53 -28.50
CA ALA A 138 3.52 -11.92 -29.83
C ALA A 138 2.05 -11.54 -30.09
N LYS A 139 1.19 -11.62 -29.07
CA LYS A 139 -0.23 -11.28 -29.17
C LYS A 139 -0.71 -10.51 -27.95
N TRP A 140 -1.41 -9.41 -28.20
CA TRP A 140 -2.13 -8.65 -27.18
C TRP A 140 -3.60 -9.07 -27.20
N VAL A 141 -4.19 -9.25 -26.01
CA VAL A 141 -5.59 -9.67 -25.87
C VAL A 141 -6.41 -8.71 -25.02
N GLU A 142 -7.71 -8.67 -25.29
CA GLU A 142 -8.75 -7.93 -24.56
C GLU A 142 -9.99 -8.81 -24.30
N GLU A 143 -10.94 -8.35 -23.48
CA GLU A 143 -12.20 -9.04 -23.20
C GLU A 143 -12.87 -9.57 -24.48
N GLY A 144 -13.26 -10.85 -24.46
CA GLY A 144 -13.96 -11.52 -25.55
C GLY A 144 -13.04 -12.11 -26.62
N ASP A 145 -11.74 -11.86 -26.56
CA ASP A 145 -10.78 -12.58 -27.39
C ASP A 145 -10.74 -14.07 -27.05
N VAL A 146 -10.35 -14.87 -28.04
CA VAL A 146 -10.05 -16.29 -27.86
C VAL A 146 -8.62 -16.56 -28.30
N VAL A 147 -7.89 -17.32 -27.49
CA VAL A 147 -6.55 -17.85 -27.81
C VAL A 147 -6.70 -19.32 -28.14
N GLU A 148 -6.41 -19.68 -29.38
CA GLU A 148 -6.50 -21.07 -29.87
C GLU A 148 -5.13 -21.76 -29.78
N TRP A 149 -5.09 -22.98 -29.28
CA TRP A 149 -3.90 -23.81 -29.29
C TRP A 149 -4.24 -25.30 -29.34
N ASN A 150 -3.84 -25.98 -30.41
CA ASN A 150 -3.99 -27.43 -30.60
C ASN A 150 -5.39 -27.99 -30.26
N GLY A 151 -6.44 -27.26 -30.64
CA GLY A 151 -7.84 -27.63 -30.42
C GLY A 151 -8.42 -27.21 -29.07
N LEU A 152 -7.64 -26.52 -28.22
CA LEU A 152 -8.11 -25.84 -27.01
C LEU A 152 -8.37 -24.37 -27.31
N SER A 153 -9.49 -23.86 -26.80
CA SER A 153 -9.90 -22.46 -26.93
C SER A 153 -9.93 -21.80 -25.55
N PHE A 154 -9.07 -20.80 -25.34
CA PHE A 154 -9.00 -20.04 -24.10
C PHE A 154 -9.72 -18.71 -24.27
N GLU A 155 -10.86 -18.56 -23.62
CA GLU A 155 -11.61 -17.30 -23.57
C GLU A 155 -10.93 -16.30 -22.64
N VAL A 156 -10.82 -15.05 -23.08
CA VAL A 156 -10.18 -13.96 -22.33
C VAL A 156 -11.25 -13.07 -21.70
N LEU A 157 -11.13 -12.84 -20.38
CA LEU A 157 -11.98 -11.90 -19.65
C LEU A 157 -11.12 -10.84 -19.00
N ASP A 158 -11.50 -9.57 -19.14
CA ASP A 158 -10.95 -8.48 -18.35
C ASP A 158 -11.38 -8.68 -16.90
N THR A 159 -10.40 -8.83 -16.03
CA THR A 159 -10.59 -9.01 -14.58
C THR A 159 -9.74 -8.03 -13.80
N PRO A 160 -9.94 -6.70 -13.99
CA PRO A 160 -9.21 -5.69 -13.26
C PRO A 160 -9.48 -5.76 -11.76
N GLY A 161 -8.49 -5.35 -10.99
CA GLY A 161 -8.51 -5.36 -9.53
C GLY A 161 -7.09 -5.27 -9.00
N PHE A 162 -6.41 -6.42 -8.98
CA PHE A 162 -5.02 -6.52 -8.52
C PHE A 162 -4.05 -5.69 -9.38
N THR A 163 -4.26 -5.69 -10.70
CA THR A 163 -3.74 -4.66 -11.61
C THR A 163 -4.89 -4.01 -12.37
N ARG A 164 -4.60 -2.92 -13.11
CA ARG A 164 -5.64 -2.16 -13.81
C ARG A 164 -6.15 -2.83 -15.07
N GLY A 165 -5.31 -3.64 -15.71
CA GLY A 165 -5.61 -4.33 -16.95
C GLY A 165 -5.38 -5.83 -16.88
N SER A 166 -5.47 -6.43 -15.69
CA SER A 166 -5.34 -7.89 -15.56
C SER A 166 -6.48 -8.61 -16.29
N VAL A 167 -6.16 -9.78 -16.83
CA VAL A 167 -7.13 -10.68 -17.47
C VAL A 167 -7.11 -12.07 -16.82
N SER A 168 -8.23 -12.76 -17.00
CA SER A 168 -8.37 -14.18 -16.71
C SER A 168 -8.53 -14.96 -18.02
N TYR A 169 -8.06 -16.20 -18.03
CA TYR A 169 -8.29 -17.14 -19.14
C TYR A 169 -9.20 -18.27 -18.69
N VAL A 170 -10.17 -18.67 -19.51
CA VAL A 170 -11.08 -19.79 -19.21
C VAL A 170 -11.02 -20.80 -20.33
N VAL A 171 -10.93 -22.09 -19.97
CA VAL A 171 -10.84 -23.18 -20.94
C VAL A 171 -11.73 -24.35 -20.51
N ASN A 172 -12.34 -25.00 -21.50
CA ASN A 172 -13.03 -26.27 -21.33
C ASN A 172 -12.08 -27.40 -21.68
N VAL A 173 -11.79 -28.27 -20.71
CA VAL A 173 -10.88 -29.41 -20.88
C VAL A 173 -11.60 -30.65 -20.36
N ALA A 174 -11.82 -31.62 -21.25
CA ALA A 174 -12.73 -32.74 -20.96
C ALA A 174 -14.14 -32.21 -20.63
N ASP A 175 -14.66 -32.59 -19.46
CA ASP A 175 -15.94 -32.15 -18.90
C ASP A 175 -15.76 -31.11 -17.77
N GLN A 176 -14.60 -30.42 -17.71
CA GLN A 176 -14.32 -29.42 -16.69
C GLN A 176 -14.05 -28.03 -17.28
N THR A 177 -14.66 -27.02 -16.68
CA THR A 177 -14.42 -25.59 -16.97
C THR A 177 -13.41 -25.06 -15.96
N ILE A 178 -12.23 -24.67 -16.43
CA ILE A 178 -11.10 -24.24 -15.59
C ILE A 178 -10.82 -22.77 -15.84
N GLY A 179 -10.72 -21.97 -14.77
CA GLY A 179 -10.30 -20.58 -14.83
C GLY A 179 -8.88 -20.35 -14.34
N PHE A 180 -8.10 -19.59 -15.11
CA PHE A 180 -6.79 -19.06 -14.77
C PHE A 180 -6.92 -17.57 -14.48
N THR A 181 -7.10 -17.23 -13.21
CA THR A 181 -7.55 -15.89 -12.78
C THR A 181 -6.44 -14.91 -12.42
N GLY A 182 -5.18 -15.22 -12.73
CA GLY A 182 -4.08 -14.36 -12.31
C GLY A 182 -4.02 -14.25 -10.78
N ASP A 183 -3.76 -13.04 -10.28
CA ASP A 183 -3.81 -12.70 -8.85
C ASP A 183 -5.17 -12.14 -8.40
N LEU A 184 -6.26 -12.38 -9.14
CA LEU A 184 -7.60 -11.92 -8.79
C LEU A 184 -8.08 -12.46 -7.43
N ILE A 185 -7.73 -13.72 -7.14
CA ILE A 185 -8.05 -14.42 -5.89
C ILE A 185 -6.86 -15.29 -5.47
N TYR A 186 -6.61 -15.35 -4.17
CA TYR A 186 -5.59 -16.20 -3.55
C TYR A 186 -6.27 -17.21 -2.62
N GLY A 187 -6.15 -18.50 -2.95
CA GLY A 187 -6.66 -19.60 -2.14
C GLY A 187 -8.13 -19.45 -1.69
N ASP A 188 -8.42 -19.80 -0.43
CA ASP A 188 -9.79 -19.78 0.09
C ASP A 188 -10.21 -18.40 0.62
N GLY A 189 -10.50 -17.51 -0.33
CA GLY A 189 -11.13 -16.22 -0.11
C GLY A 189 -10.18 -15.12 0.36
N GLN A 190 -8.97 -15.05 -0.19
CA GLN A 190 -7.96 -14.03 0.12
C GLN A 190 -7.52 -13.32 -1.18
N PHE A 191 -6.76 -12.24 -1.05
CA PHE A 191 -5.96 -11.65 -2.13
C PHE A 191 -4.51 -11.53 -1.64
N PHE A 192 -3.56 -11.34 -2.56
CA PHE A 192 -2.13 -11.36 -2.24
C PHE A 192 -1.68 -10.21 -1.32
N ASP A 193 -2.01 -8.97 -1.68
CA ASP A 193 -1.71 -7.78 -0.85
C ASP A 193 -2.76 -6.68 -1.06
N LEU A 194 -3.04 -5.90 -0.01
CA LEU A 194 -3.98 -4.76 -0.08
C LEU A 194 -3.36 -3.55 -0.81
N TYR A 195 -2.03 -3.42 -0.74
CA TYR A 195 -1.27 -2.34 -1.36
C TYR A 195 -1.55 -2.21 -2.86
N SER A 196 -1.71 -3.34 -3.55
CA SER A 196 -2.05 -3.42 -4.98
C SER A 196 -3.49 -3.02 -5.29
N PHE A 197 -4.27 -2.53 -4.32
CA PHE A 197 -5.60 -1.96 -4.56
C PHE A 197 -5.67 -0.46 -4.29
N GLN A 198 -4.61 0.18 -3.75
CA GLN A 198 -4.54 1.64 -3.63
C GLN A 198 -4.63 2.29 -5.03
N ASP A 199 -5.59 3.20 -5.21
CA ASP A 199 -5.78 3.93 -6.46
C ASP A 199 -6.75 5.09 -6.30
N ALA A 200 -6.72 6.03 -7.24
CA ALA A 200 -7.73 7.07 -7.31
C ALA A 200 -9.14 6.48 -7.52
N ILE A 201 -10.15 7.19 -7.01
CA ILE A 201 -11.56 6.93 -7.25
C ILE A 201 -12.13 8.20 -7.93
N PRO A 202 -12.01 8.30 -9.27
CA PRO A 202 -12.37 9.52 -10.00
C PRO A 202 -13.82 9.95 -9.78
N ASP A 203 -14.76 9.00 -9.76
CA ASP A 203 -16.19 9.28 -9.58
C ASP A 203 -16.50 9.93 -8.22
N ALA A 204 -15.67 9.68 -7.21
CA ALA A 204 -15.78 10.29 -5.88
C ALA A 204 -14.87 11.51 -5.71
N ASN A 205 -14.14 11.91 -6.77
CA ASN A 205 -13.08 12.92 -6.72
C ASN A 205 -12.06 12.66 -5.58
N VAL A 206 -11.63 11.40 -5.46
CA VAL A 206 -10.61 10.96 -4.50
C VAL A 206 -9.33 10.61 -5.28
N GLY A 207 -8.23 11.27 -4.95
CA GLY A 207 -6.92 11.01 -5.56
C GLY A 207 -6.26 9.71 -5.10
N GLY A 208 -5.18 9.30 -5.75
CA GLY A 208 -4.48 8.04 -5.45
C GLY A 208 -3.99 7.92 -4.01
N TYR A 209 -3.43 9.00 -3.46
CA TYR A 209 -2.98 9.08 -2.07
C TYR A 209 -4.09 8.79 -1.06
N HIS A 210 -5.30 9.32 -1.30
CA HIS A 210 -6.47 9.17 -0.43
C HIS A 210 -7.32 7.92 -0.76
N GLY A 211 -6.97 7.21 -1.82
CA GLY A 211 -7.78 6.14 -2.40
C GLY A 211 -7.47 4.76 -1.82
N TYR A 212 -7.64 4.61 -0.50
CA TYR A 212 -7.50 3.33 0.19
C TYR A 212 -8.33 2.25 -0.51
N GLY A 213 -7.68 1.23 -1.05
CA GLY A 213 -8.37 0.15 -1.76
C GLY A 213 -9.25 0.65 -2.93
N GLY A 214 -8.91 1.76 -3.60
CA GLY A 214 -9.72 2.34 -4.67
C GLY A 214 -10.11 1.38 -5.82
N ARG A 215 -9.32 0.32 -6.04
CA ARG A 215 -9.63 -0.76 -7.01
C ARG A 215 -10.49 -1.90 -6.45
N LEU A 216 -10.89 -1.88 -5.19
CA LEU A 216 -11.75 -2.93 -4.61
C LEU A 216 -13.12 -3.00 -5.28
N GLY A 217 -13.64 -1.89 -5.83
CA GLY A 217 -14.89 -1.91 -6.61
C GLY A 217 -14.74 -2.72 -7.90
N GLN A 218 -13.63 -2.56 -8.62
CA GLN A 218 -13.29 -3.35 -9.80
C GLN A 218 -13.07 -4.83 -9.43
N LEU A 219 -12.38 -5.10 -8.31
CA LEU A 219 -12.21 -6.46 -7.80
C LEU A 219 -13.57 -7.14 -7.58
N VAL A 220 -14.52 -6.48 -6.91
CA VAL A 220 -15.87 -7.02 -6.67
C VAL A 220 -16.56 -7.35 -7.99
N GLN A 221 -16.53 -6.45 -8.97
CA GLN A 221 -17.13 -6.69 -10.29
C GLN A 221 -16.48 -7.88 -11.02
N SER A 222 -15.15 -7.97 -11.01
CA SER A 222 -14.39 -9.06 -11.63
C SER A 222 -14.67 -10.41 -10.96
N LEU A 223 -14.78 -10.43 -9.62
CA LEU A 223 -15.13 -11.64 -8.87
C LEU A 223 -16.56 -12.12 -9.17
N GLU A 224 -17.54 -11.21 -9.23
CA GLU A 224 -18.92 -11.57 -9.60
C GLU A 224 -18.99 -12.07 -11.05
N LYS A 225 -18.20 -11.49 -11.96
CA LYS A 225 -18.05 -11.97 -13.36
C LYS A 225 -17.54 -13.42 -13.38
N ILE A 226 -16.45 -13.72 -12.68
CA ILE A 226 -15.88 -15.08 -12.63
C ILE A 226 -16.84 -16.07 -11.94
N LYS A 227 -17.52 -15.65 -10.87
CA LYS A 227 -18.52 -16.45 -10.18
C LYS A 227 -19.69 -16.86 -11.09
N ALA A 228 -20.11 -15.97 -11.99
CA ALA A 228 -21.20 -16.25 -12.92
C ALA A 228 -20.89 -17.34 -13.97
N LEU A 229 -19.60 -17.68 -14.16
CA LEU A 229 -19.18 -18.74 -15.07
C LEU A 229 -19.32 -20.15 -14.47
N ASP A 230 -19.60 -20.26 -13.17
CA ASP A 230 -19.76 -21.54 -12.46
C ASP A 230 -18.62 -22.53 -12.71
N LEU A 231 -17.37 -22.04 -12.56
CA LEU A 231 -16.16 -22.81 -12.83
C LEU A 231 -16.06 -24.03 -11.90
N ASP A 232 -15.59 -25.16 -12.44
CA ASP A 232 -15.26 -26.34 -11.65
C ASP A 232 -14.01 -26.12 -10.80
N MET A 233 -13.07 -25.32 -11.31
CA MET A 233 -11.78 -25.06 -10.68
C MET A 233 -11.21 -23.71 -11.06
N ILE A 234 -10.56 -23.05 -10.10
CA ILE A 234 -9.67 -21.92 -10.35
C ILE A 234 -8.24 -22.34 -10.03
N ILE A 235 -7.33 -22.10 -10.97
CA ILE A 235 -5.88 -22.18 -10.75
C ILE A 235 -5.36 -20.74 -10.76
N PRO A 236 -5.22 -20.10 -9.59
CA PRO A 236 -4.70 -18.74 -9.52
C PRO A 236 -3.21 -18.72 -9.90
N LEU A 237 -2.67 -17.54 -10.16
CA LEU A 237 -1.24 -17.39 -10.42
C LEU A 237 -0.41 -17.69 -9.17
N ARG A 238 -0.88 -17.24 -7.99
CA ARG A 238 -0.27 -17.55 -6.70
C ARG A 238 -1.28 -18.17 -5.74
N GLY A 239 -0.78 -19.05 -4.90
CA GLY A 239 -1.56 -19.73 -3.87
C GLY A 239 -2.17 -21.05 -4.35
N PRO A 240 -2.90 -21.73 -3.47
CA PRO A 240 -3.36 -23.09 -3.74
C PRO A 240 -4.45 -23.13 -4.81
N VAL A 241 -4.56 -24.26 -5.51
CA VAL A 241 -5.65 -24.54 -6.45
C VAL A 241 -7.01 -24.52 -5.71
N ILE A 242 -7.98 -23.82 -6.28
CA ILE A 242 -9.31 -23.62 -5.68
C ILE A 242 -10.31 -24.57 -6.36
N LYS A 243 -10.71 -25.62 -5.64
CA LYS A 243 -11.65 -26.65 -6.11
C LYS A 243 -13.13 -26.33 -5.86
N ARG A 244 -13.42 -25.24 -5.15
CA ARG A 244 -14.78 -24.73 -4.91
C ARG A 244 -14.83 -23.23 -5.19
N PRO A 245 -14.74 -22.82 -6.46
CA PRO A 245 -14.56 -21.42 -6.85
C PRO A 245 -15.61 -20.48 -6.23
N ASN A 246 -16.90 -20.78 -6.39
CA ASN A 246 -17.97 -19.91 -5.93
C ASN A 246 -17.96 -19.71 -4.41
N GLU A 247 -17.69 -20.77 -3.63
CA GLU A 247 -17.58 -20.66 -2.17
C GLU A 247 -16.42 -19.75 -1.75
N SER A 248 -15.25 -19.91 -2.37
CA SER A 248 -14.07 -19.10 -2.06
C SER A 248 -14.23 -17.65 -2.53
N ILE A 249 -14.88 -17.42 -3.68
CA ILE A 249 -15.22 -16.07 -4.16
C ILE A 249 -16.20 -15.39 -3.21
N ASP A 250 -17.27 -16.06 -2.78
CA ASP A 250 -18.25 -15.49 -1.83
C ASP A 250 -17.60 -15.10 -0.49
N LYS A 251 -16.66 -15.92 -0.04
CA LYS A 251 -15.86 -15.65 1.15
C LYS A 251 -14.98 -14.41 0.96
N LEU A 252 -14.33 -14.24 -0.20
CA LEU A 252 -13.54 -13.05 -0.51
C LEU A 252 -14.43 -11.80 -0.58
N LEU A 253 -15.56 -11.88 -1.29
CA LEU A 253 -16.52 -10.78 -1.43
C LEU A 253 -17.01 -10.30 -0.07
N THR A 254 -17.34 -11.22 0.83
CA THR A 254 -17.75 -10.88 2.20
C THR A 254 -16.62 -10.18 2.96
N ARG A 255 -15.40 -10.71 2.90
CA ARG A 255 -14.24 -10.10 3.57
C ARG A 255 -13.92 -8.71 3.06
N VAL A 256 -13.92 -8.51 1.73
CA VAL A 256 -13.67 -7.21 1.09
C VAL A 256 -14.73 -6.19 1.51
N LYS A 257 -16.01 -6.57 1.45
CA LYS A 257 -17.12 -5.71 1.88
C LYS A 257 -17.00 -5.34 3.36
N SER A 258 -16.70 -6.29 4.24
CA SER A 258 -16.49 -6.03 5.67
C SER A 258 -15.27 -5.15 5.97
N LEU A 259 -14.14 -5.38 5.29
CA LEU A 259 -12.94 -4.55 5.43
C LEU A 259 -13.24 -3.11 5.07
N TYR A 260 -13.86 -2.90 3.91
CA TYR A 260 -14.11 -1.56 3.40
C TYR A 260 -15.18 -0.82 4.22
N ASP A 261 -16.22 -1.53 4.66
CA ASP A 261 -17.21 -0.99 5.61
C ASP A 261 -16.56 -0.53 6.92
N SER A 262 -15.64 -1.34 7.45
CA SER A 262 -14.91 -1.02 8.68
C SER A 262 -14.03 0.21 8.50
N TYR A 263 -13.23 0.26 7.44
CA TYR A 263 -12.34 1.38 7.11
C TYR A 263 -13.11 2.70 7.00
N LEU A 264 -14.18 2.72 6.18
CA LEU A 264 -14.98 3.93 5.99
C LEU A 264 -15.65 4.42 7.27
N SER A 265 -15.78 3.57 8.29
CA SER A 265 -16.43 3.95 9.55
C SER A 265 -15.58 4.77 10.51
N THR A 266 -14.26 4.81 10.30
CA THR A 266 -13.31 5.53 11.15
C THR A 266 -12.29 6.35 10.37
N GLN A 267 -12.49 6.58 9.08
CA GLN A 267 -11.55 7.34 8.26
C GLN A 267 -11.70 8.86 8.45
N ALA A 268 -10.59 9.56 8.33
CA ALA A 268 -10.55 11.01 8.39
C ALA A 268 -11.15 11.71 7.17
N LEU A 269 -11.29 11.03 6.03
CA LEU A 269 -11.85 11.67 4.82
C LEU A 269 -13.33 12.06 4.98
N HIS A 270 -14.04 11.56 5.99
CA HIS A 270 -15.38 12.08 6.29
C HIS A 270 -15.33 13.59 6.60
N TRP A 271 -14.33 14.03 7.36
CA TRP A 271 -14.09 15.43 7.68
C TRP A 271 -13.74 16.26 6.43
N TYR A 272 -12.78 15.79 5.63
CA TYR A 272 -12.28 16.57 4.50
C TYR A 272 -13.20 16.56 3.27
N PHE A 273 -13.85 15.42 3.01
CA PHE A 273 -14.54 15.13 1.74
C PHE A 273 -16.06 15.00 1.87
N GLY A 274 -16.59 14.90 3.09
CA GLY A 274 -18.03 14.84 3.36
C GLY A 274 -18.71 13.52 2.98
N GLU A 275 -19.94 13.34 3.45
CA GLU A 275 -20.70 12.09 3.32
C GLU A 275 -20.99 11.66 1.88
N GLU A 276 -21.13 12.62 0.95
CA GLU A 276 -21.45 12.33 -0.46
C GLU A 276 -20.35 11.50 -1.11
N ARG A 277 -19.11 11.96 -1.03
CA ARG A 277 -17.95 11.24 -1.61
C ARG A 277 -17.76 9.88 -0.95
N LEU A 278 -17.98 9.79 0.37
CA LEU A 278 -17.92 8.52 1.09
C LEU A 278 -19.00 7.54 0.63
N THR A 279 -20.20 8.02 0.36
CA THR A 279 -21.30 7.21 -0.15
C THR A 279 -20.99 6.64 -1.54
N ILE A 280 -20.36 7.44 -2.41
CA ILE A 280 -19.89 6.97 -3.73
C ILE A 280 -18.84 5.88 -3.55
N CYS A 281 -17.81 6.12 -2.73
CA CYS A 281 -16.78 5.14 -2.41
C CYS A 281 -17.40 3.82 -1.91
N LYS A 282 -18.29 3.90 -0.92
CA LYS A 282 -18.94 2.74 -0.30
C LYS A 282 -19.78 1.94 -1.28
N SER A 283 -20.57 2.62 -2.12
CA SER A 283 -21.50 1.97 -3.04
C SER A 283 -20.78 1.14 -4.11
N ARG A 284 -19.57 1.55 -4.50
CA ARG A 284 -18.74 0.79 -5.46
C ARG A 284 -18.34 -0.60 -4.97
N VAL A 285 -18.23 -0.80 -3.66
CA VAL A 285 -17.79 -2.07 -3.05
C VAL A 285 -18.95 -2.84 -2.43
N LEU A 286 -19.86 -2.14 -1.74
CA LEU A 286 -20.95 -2.75 -0.98
C LEU A 286 -22.26 -2.90 -1.78
N GLY A 287 -22.36 -2.28 -2.97
CA GLY A 287 -23.57 -2.24 -3.77
C GLY A 287 -24.42 -1.01 -3.50
N GLU A 288 -25.64 -0.94 -4.05
CA GLU A 288 -26.48 0.26 -3.98
C GLU A 288 -27.00 0.57 -2.56
N LYS A 289 -26.94 1.85 -2.17
CA LYS A 289 -27.51 2.42 -0.92
C LYS A 289 -27.10 1.71 0.38
N PRO A 290 -25.80 1.46 0.61
CA PRO A 290 -25.36 0.86 1.87
C PRO A 290 -25.47 1.91 3.00
N PRO A 291 -25.91 1.53 4.21
CA PRO A 291 -26.00 2.47 5.33
C PRO A 291 -24.61 2.99 5.68
N LEU A 292 -24.39 4.30 5.64
CA LEU A 292 -23.10 4.90 6.00
C LEU A 292 -23.01 4.98 7.54
N ARG A 293 -22.13 4.18 8.13
CA ARG A 293 -21.76 4.28 9.54
C ARG A 293 -20.47 5.08 9.61
N THR A 294 -20.49 6.24 10.23
CA THR A 294 -19.30 7.06 10.52
C THR A 294 -19.14 7.22 12.02
N MET A 295 -17.92 7.43 12.47
CA MET A 295 -17.65 7.89 13.82
C MET A 295 -18.27 9.29 14.01
N GLY A 296 -18.84 9.54 15.20
CA GLY A 296 -19.28 10.88 15.56
C GLY A 296 -18.11 11.85 15.59
N LEU A 297 -18.33 13.08 15.14
CA LEU A 297 -17.27 14.09 15.12
C LEU A 297 -16.77 14.37 16.54
N ALA A 298 -15.45 14.37 16.71
CA ALA A 298 -14.81 14.83 17.93
C ALA A 298 -15.09 16.33 18.15
N LEU A 299 -14.98 16.76 19.40
CA LEU A 299 -15.06 18.18 19.74
C LEU A 299 -13.97 18.94 18.99
N HIS A 300 -14.35 20.05 18.37
CA HIS A 300 -13.47 20.96 17.67
C HIS A 300 -13.55 22.32 18.34
N GLU A 301 -12.43 22.77 18.91
CA GLU A 301 -12.31 24.04 19.63
C GLU A 301 -11.28 24.93 18.94
N ASP A 302 -11.43 26.23 19.10
CA ASP A 302 -10.42 27.19 18.65
C ASP A 302 -9.13 27.00 19.45
N THR A 303 -7.98 27.25 18.80
CA THR A 303 -6.69 27.19 19.49
C THR A 303 -6.55 28.34 20.49
N PRO A 304 -5.84 28.15 21.61
CA PRO A 304 -5.45 29.23 22.50
C PRO A 304 -4.80 30.42 21.77
N GLU A 305 -4.94 31.64 22.31
CA GLU A 305 -4.42 32.88 21.68
C GLU A 305 -2.90 32.85 21.45
N TRP A 306 -2.16 32.06 22.23
CA TRP A 306 -0.72 31.86 22.08
C TRP A 306 -0.33 30.87 20.97
N ILE A 307 -1.30 30.37 20.19
CA ILE A 307 -1.08 29.55 19.00
C ILE A 307 -1.67 30.28 17.78
N TRP A 308 -0.80 30.66 16.87
CA TRP A 308 -1.19 31.12 15.55
C TRP A 308 -1.32 29.94 14.58
N VAL A 309 -2.36 29.96 13.75
CA VAL A 309 -2.67 28.88 12.81
C VAL A 309 -2.67 29.41 11.38
N LYS A 310 -1.95 28.72 10.49
CA LYS A 310 -1.93 29.02 9.06
C LYS A 310 -1.73 27.75 8.26
N SER A 311 -2.74 27.38 7.47
CA SER A 311 -2.70 26.13 6.69
C SER A 311 -2.43 24.92 7.60
N THR A 312 -1.48 24.06 7.25
CA THR A 312 -1.02 22.90 8.05
C THR A 312 -0.03 23.28 9.16
N SER A 313 0.41 24.54 9.23
CA SER A 313 1.39 25.02 10.22
C SER A 313 0.75 25.68 11.42
N ARG A 314 1.44 25.57 12.55
CA ARG A 314 1.06 26.20 13.81
C ARG A 314 2.28 26.86 14.43
N LEU A 315 2.13 28.03 15.04
CA LEU A 315 3.23 28.78 15.66
C LEU A 315 2.87 29.05 17.12
N VAL A 316 3.65 28.49 18.05
CA VAL A 316 3.56 28.80 19.49
C VAL A 316 4.30 30.11 19.73
N ILE A 317 3.64 31.08 20.36
CA ILE A 317 4.20 32.41 20.63
C ILE A 317 4.31 32.61 22.15
N ALA A 318 5.53 32.85 22.62
CA ALA A 318 5.83 33.17 24.00
C ALA A 318 5.55 34.64 24.33
N ASP A 319 5.32 34.93 25.61
CA ASP A 319 4.98 36.27 26.11
C ASP A 319 6.04 37.33 25.78
N ASN A 320 7.29 36.92 25.57
CA ASN A 320 8.38 37.81 25.20
C ASN A 320 8.51 38.05 23.68
N GLY A 321 7.66 37.43 22.86
CA GLY A 321 7.64 37.51 21.40
C GLY A 321 8.51 36.46 20.69
N HIS A 322 9.14 35.53 21.41
CA HIS A 322 9.81 34.40 20.77
C HIS A 322 8.79 33.36 20.32
N ALA A 323 9.06 32.70 19.20
CA ALA A 323 8.12 31.79 18.58
C ALA A 323 8.75 30.42 18.26
N PHE A 324 7.93 29.39 18.25
CA PHE A 324 8.33 28.01 17.91
C PHE A 324 7.37 27.46 16.88
N LEU A 325 7.87 27.13 15.69
CA LEU A 325 7.07 26.75 14.54
C LEU A 325 6.89 25.23 14.48
N MET A 326 5.69 24.78 14.13
CA MET A 326 5.39 23.40 13.76
C MET A 326 5.12 23.37 12.26
N ASP A 327 5.98 22.65 11.53
CA ASP A 327 5.94 22.44 10.08
C ASP A 327 5.99 23.74 9.23
N CYS A 328 6.42 23.61 7.97
CA CYS A 328 6.32 24.69 6.99
C CYS A 328 6.22 24.13 5.56
N GLY A 329 4.98 23.96 5.07
CA GLY A 329 4.73 23.43 3.73
C GLY A 329 4.56 24.44 2.62
N SER A 330 4.44 25.74 2.92
CA SER A 330 4.12 26.75 1.88
C SER A 330 4.59 28.16 2.22
N GLN A 331 4.77 28.98 1.19
CA GLN A 331 5.26 30.36 1.31
C GLN A 331 4.32 31.23 2.14
N ALA A 332 3.02 30.94 2.10
CA ALA A 332 2.01 31.64 2.87
C ALA A 332 2.23 31.53 4.39
N VAL A 333 2.95 30.51 4.87
CA VAL A 333 3.33 30.37 6.28
C VAL A 333 4.45 31.35 6.62
N ILE A 334 5.52 31.37 5.81
CA ILE A 334 6.65 32.29 5.97
C ILE A 334 6.17 33.75 5.92
N ASP A 335 5.39 34.09 4.89
CA ASP A 335 4.83 35.45 4.72
C ASP A 335 4.00 35.86 5.94
N GLY A 336 3.17 34.95 6.46
CA GLY A 336 2.36 35.21 7.64
C GLY A 336 3.19 35.42 8.92
N ILE A 337 4.31 34.71 9.07
CA ILE A 337 5.24 34.92 10.19
C ILE A 337 5.94 36.28 10.05
N ASN A 338 6.35 36.66 8.83
CA ASN A 338 6.93 37.97 8.56
C ASN A 338 5.95 39.12 8.88
N GLU A 339 4.67 38.98 8.53
CA GLU A 339 3.64 39.94 8.95
C GLU A 339 3.55 40.07 10.48
N LEU A 340 3.61 38.95 11.22
CA LEU A 340 3.63 38.99 12.69
C LEU A 340 4.89 39.66 13.26
N ILE A 341 6.03 39.52 12.57
CA ILE A 341 7.28 40.21 12.91
C ILE A 341 7.16 41.71 12.68
N GLU A 342 6.62 42.13 11.54
CA GLU A 342 6.39 43.54 11.21
C GLU A 342 5.42 44.20 12.20
N MET A 343 4.39 43.47 12.65
CA MET A 343 3.46 43.92 13.68
C MET A 343 4.05 43.96 15.10
N GLY A 344 5.26 43.42 15.30
CA GLY A 344 5.94 43.34 16.59
C GLY A 344 5.35 42.30 17.55
N VAL A 345 4.51 41.38 17.04
CA VAL A 345 3.96 40.25 17.79
C VAL A 345 5.02 39.17 17.98
N VAL A 346 5.76 38.87 16.91
CA VAL A 346 6.90 37.94 16.92
C VAL A 346 8.20 38.75 16.80
N LYS A 347 9.22 38.34 17.53
CA LYS A 347 10.57 38.96 17.51
C LYS A 347 11.62 38.03 16.93
N GLN A 348 11.47 36.72 17.17
CA GLN A 348 12.41 35.69 16.73
C GLN A 348 11.67 34.36 16.66
N VAL A 349 11.95 33.54 15.64
CA VAL A 349 11.59 32.12 15.64
C VAL A 349 12.80 31.36 16.20
N ASP A 350 12.62 30.64 17.30
CA ASP A 350 13.69 29.95 18.02
C ASP A 350 13.93 28.53 17.48
N GLY A 351 13.00 28.00 16.69
CA GLY A 351 13.17 26.74 15.99
C GLY A 351 11.88 26.21 15.37
N ILE A 352 12.06 25.16 14.58
CA ILE A 352 10.98 24.48 13.84
C ILE A 352 10.95 23.02 14.29
N PHE A 353 9.81 22.51 14.74
CA PHE A 353 9.60 21.07 14.87
C PHE A 353 8.84 20.56 13.65
N VAL A 354 9.39 19.53 13.01
CA VAL A 354 8.73 18.84 11.90
C VAL A 354 7.96 17.65 12.45
N THR A 355 6.65 17.62 12.27
CA THR A 355 5.80 16.52 12.72
C THR A 355 6.04 15.26 11.88
N HIS A 356 6.01 15.37 10.55
CA HIS A 356 6.24 14.25 9.64
C HIS A 356 6.69 14.73 8.26
N TYR A 357 7.08 13.80 7.39
CA TYR A 357 7.81 14.10 6.15
C TYR A 357 6.95 14.54 4.95
N HIS A 358 5.62 14.57 5.06
CA HIS A 358 4.78 14.91 3.91
C HIS A 358 5.05 16.33 3.43
N ASP A 359 4.96 16.51 2.11
CA ASP A 359 5.43 17.71 1.43
C ASP A 359 4.64 18.97 1.80
N ASP A 360 3.36 18.85 2.08
CA ASP A 360 2.49 19.92 2.60
C ASP A 360 2.81 20.32 4.05
N HIS A 361 3.74 19.60 4.70
CA HIS A 361 4.35 19.98 5.98
C HIS A 361 5.82 20.38 5.84
N THR A 362 6.54 19.92 4.82
CA THR A 362 8.01 20.00 4.77
C THR A 362 8.60 20.80 3.61
N ASN A 363 7.82 21.11 2.57
CA ASN A 363 8.30 21.75 1.34
C ASN A 363 9.18 22.99 1.56
N LEU A 364 8.85 23.82 2.54
CA LEU A 364 9.59 25.05 2.83
C LEU A 364 10.26 25.06 4.20
N VAL A 365 10.39 23.92 4.90
CA VAL A 365 11.05 23.89 6.21
C VAL A 365 12.51 24.33 6.10
N GLN A 366 13.25 23.85 5.10
CA GLN A 366 14.64 24.28 4.89
C GLN A 366 14.73 25.79 4.63
N ALA A 367 13.84 26.34 3.78
CA ALA A 367 13.81 27.77 3.48
C ALA A 367 13.43 28.61 4.71
N ALA A 368 12.45 28.17 5.50
CA ALA A 368 12.04 28.83 6.73
C ALA A 368 13.15 28.81 7.79
N SER A 369 13.88 27.71 7.93
CA SER A 369 15.03 27.61 8.84
C SER A 369 16.12 28.61 8.47
N GLU A 370 16.43 28.75 7.17
CA GLU A 370 17.41 29.73 6.65
C GLU A 370 16.93 31.17 6.82
N GLU A 371 15.65 31.45 6.55
CA GLU A 371 15.09 32.80 6.64
C GLU A 371 15.01 33.32 8.08
N PHE A 372 14.61 32.47 9.01
CA PHE A 372 14.48 32.84 10.41
C PHE A 372 15.74 32.58 11.26
N ASP A 373 16.81 32.05 10.64
CA ASP A 373 18.06 31.67 11.29
C ASP A 373 17.82 30.80 12.55
N CYS A 374 17.11 29.68 12.36
CA CYS A 374 16.67 28.84 13.47
C CYS A 374 16.86 27.34 13.20
N PRO A 375 17.13 26.53 14.23
CA PRO A 375 17.33 25.09 14.08
C PRO A 375 16.03 24.34 13.78
N VAL A 376 16.16 23.20 13.10
CA VAL A 376 15.06 22.24 12.89
C VAL A 376 15.19 21.07 13.84
N TYR A 377 14.08 20.67 14.44
CA TYR A 377 13.95 19.58 15.40
C TYR A 377 13.03 18.48 14.86
N ALA A 378 13.37 17.24 15.22
CA ALA A 378 12.56 16.05 14.96
C ALA A 378 12.86 14.99 16.04
N THR A 379 12.19 13.85 16.00
CA THR A 379 12.66 12.69 16.77
C THR A 379 13.63 11.83 15.94
N LYS A 380 14.48 11.06 16.64
CA LYS A 380 15.51 10.23 16.01
C LYS A 380 14.94 9.19 15.05
N THR A 381 13.73 8.68 15.30
CA THR A 381 13.15 7.58 14.52
C THR A 381 12.86 7.96 13.07
N TYR A 382 12.59 9.24 12.78
CA TYR A 382 12.29 9.71 11.43
C TYR A 382 13.19 10.85 10.93
N SER A 383 14.15 11.34 11.71
CA SER A 383 15.09 12.37 11.24
C SER A 383 15.78 12.03 9.90
N ASP A 384 16.15 10.77 9.66
CA ASP A 384 16.85 10.38 8.42
C ASP A 384 16.01 10.60 7.15
N ILE A 385 14.68 10.44 7.19
CA ILE A 385 13.86 10.71 5.99
C ILE A 385 13.78 12.20 5.66
N LEU A 386 13.95 13.08 6.65
CA LEU A 386 14.00 14.52 6.46
C LEU A 386 15.35 14.96 5.88
N GLU A 387 16.45 14.40 6.38
CA GLU A 387 17.81 14.73 5.94
C GLU A 387 18.20 14.02 4.64
N ASN A 388 17.62 12.86 4.36
CA ASN A 388 17.99 12.01 3.22
C ASN A 388 16.76 11.49 2.45
N PRO A 389 15.85 12.36 1.94
CA PRO A 389 14.62 11.92 1.27
C PRO A 389 14.91 11.00 0.06
N GLY A 390 16.04 11.17 -0.62
CA GLY A 390 16.49 10.30 -1.72
C GLY A 390 16.69 8.82 -1.34
N ASN A 391 16.84 8.48 -0.06
CA ASN A 391 16.96 7.09 0.41
C ASN A 391 15.60 6.37 0.52
N TYR A 392 14.49 7.12 0.41
CA TYR A 392 13.16 6.62 0.72
C TYR A 392 12.23 6.68 -0.49
N HIS A 393 11.45 5.62 -0.68
CA HIS A 393 10.27 5.64 -1.53
C HIS A 393 9.03 5.64 -0.63
N MET A 394 8.55 6.85 -0.34
CA MET A 394 7.40 7.12 0.52
C MET A 394 6.51 8.17 -0.18
N PRO A 395 5.18 8.14 0.04
CA PRO A 395 4.25 9.03 -0.63
C PRO A 395 4.36 10.47 -0.15
N CYS A 396 4.00 11.44 -1.00
CA CYS A 396 4.05 12.88 -0.66
C CYS A 396 5.43 13.33 -0.14
N LEU A 397 6.52 12.67 -0.55
CA LEU A 397 7.87 12.99 -0.07
C LEU A 397 8.45 14.14 -0.90
N HIS A 398 8.87 15.21 -0.23
CA HIS A 398 9.62 16.28 -0.88
C HIS A 398 11.08 15.88 -1.16
N HIS A 399 11.67 16.44 -2.22
CA HIS A 399 13.00 16.04 -2.69
C HIS A 399 14.15 16.84 -2.04
N VAL A 400 13.88 18.03 -1.49
CA VAL A 400 14.92 18.87 -0.87
C VAL A 400 15.21 18.37 0.56
N PRO A 401 16.46 18.01 0.87
CA PRO A 401 16.87 17.70 2.24
C PRO A 401 16.70 18.87 3.21
N ILE A 402 16.23 18.58 4.42
CA ILE A 402 16.33 19.48 5.56
C ILE A 402 17.66 19.19 6.24
N LYS A 403 18.56 20.17 6.33
CA LYS A 403 19.93 19.97 6.82
C LYS A 403 20.03 20.15 8.32
N ASP A 404 20.99 19.47 8.94
CA ASP A 404 21.40 19.65 10.32
C ASP A 404 20.24 19.48 11.32
N VAL A 405 19.39 18.46 11.10
CA VAL A 405 18.22 18.22 11.95
C VAL A 405 18.67 17.78 13.34
N THR A 406 18.27 18.53 14.36
CA THR A 406 18.53 18.18 15.76
C THR A 406 17.50 17.16 16.23
N ALA A 407 17.91 15.89 16.30
CA ALA A 407 17.04 14.78 16.61
C ALA A 407 17.03 14.39 18.10
N PHE A 408 15.83 14.28 18.69
CA PHE A 408 15.62 13.89 20.09
C PHE A 408 15.11 12.46 20.26
N ASP A 409 15.36 11.85 21.42
CA ASP A 409 14.74 10.58 21.82
C ASP A 409 13.24 10.76 22.15
N ASP A 410 12.44 9.70 22.01
CA ASP A 410 11.02 9.70 22.46
C ASP A 410 10.92 10.10 23.93
N GLY A 411 10.02 11.04 24.22
CA GLY A 411 9.80 11.58 25.55
C GLY A 411 10.83 12.62 26.01
N PHE A 412 11.74 13.08 25.14
CA PHE A 412 12.65 14.17 25.47
C PHE A 412 11.89 15.44 25.88
N VAL A 413 12.36 16.11 26.93
CA VAL A 413 11.71 17.31 27.47
C VAL A 413 12.67 18.50 27.43
N MET A 414 12.18 19.61 26.89
CA MET A 414 12.85 20.90 26.85
C MET A 414 12.01 21.94 27.60
N LYS A 415 12.66 22.78 28.42
CA LYS A 415 12.05 24.02 28.91
C LYS A 415 12.37 25.14 27.92
N TRP A 416 11.34 25.78 27.39
CA TRP A 416 11.45 26.87 26.42
C TRP A 416 10.54 28.02 26.85
N HIS A 417 11.15 29.14 27.28
CA HIS A 417 10.47 30.26 27.95
C HIS A 417 9.50 29.79 29.06
N GLU A 418 8.22 30.16 29.01
CA GLU A 418 7.17 29.72 29.93
C GLU A 418 6.60 28.32 29.62
N PHE A 419 7.03 27.70 28.52
CA PHE A 419 6.54 26.40 28.07
C PHE A 419 7.47 25.26 28.48
N LYS A 420 6.85 24.08 28.60
CA LYS A 420 7.51 22.78 28.59
C LYS A 420 7.13 22.06 27.30
N LEU A 421 8.13 21.75 26.48
CA LEU A 421 8.01 21.04 25.21
C LEU A 421 8.43 19.58 25.43
N SER A 422 7.56 18.62 25.10
CA SER A 422 7.88 17.19 25.18
C SER A 422 7.70 16.56 23.79
N PHE A 423 8.77 15.98 23.27
CA PHE A 423 8.86 15.44 21.91
C PHE A 423 8.59 13.94 21.94
N PHE A 424 7.76 13.43 21.03
CA PHE A 424 7.35 12.04 21.00
C PHE A 424 7.42 11.42 19.62
N ASP A 425 7.81 10.15 19.56
CA ASP A 425 7.46 9.29 18.43
C ASP A 425 5.95 9.08 18.44
N PHE A 426 5.32 9.28 17.28
CA PHE A 426 3.87 9.23 17.13
C PHE A 426 3.48 8.73 15.73
N PRO A 427 3.74 7.44 15.41
CA PRO A 427 3.53 6.83 14.09
C PRO A 427 2.03 6.70 13.71
N GLY A 428 1.37 7.85 13.52
CA GLY A 428 -0.06 7.97 13.23
C GLY A 428 -0.36 7.84 11.74
N GLN A 429 -0.40 8.98 11.04
CA GLN A 429 -0.65 9.02 9.59
C GLN A 429 0.39 8.27 8.78
N THR A 430 1.61 8.17 9.29
CA THR A 430 2.72 7.43 8.72
C THR A 430 3.63 6.92 9.82
N PHE A 431 4.40 5.87 9.53
CA PHE A 431 5.42 5.36 10.45
C PHE A 431 6.48 6.41 10.82
N TYR A 432 6.76 7.36 9.93
CA TYR A 432 7.74 8.43 10.13
C TYR A 432 7.05 9.72 10.62
N HIS A 433 6.46 9.66 11.81
CA HIS A 433 5.64 10.72 12.36
C HIS A 433 5.97 10.91 13.85
N GLY A 434 6.11 12.17 14.24
CA GLY A 434 6.33 12.64 15.61
C GLY A 434 5.28 13.63 16.07
N ALA A 435 5.22 13.84 17.37
CA ALA A 435 4.29 14.75 18.01
C ALA A 435 4.98 15.61 19.08
N LEU A 436 4.42 16.78 19.34
CA LEU A 436 4.93 17.74 20.31
C LEU A 436 3.85 18.11 21.33
N LYS A 437 4.09 17.77 22.60
CA LYS A 437 3.24 18.24 23.70
C LYS A 437 3.78 19.57 24.24
N VAL A 438 2.93 20.58 24.27
CA VAL A 438 3.24 21.93 24.75
C VAL A 438 2.41 22.21 25.99
N GLU A 439 3.09 22.48 27.10
CA GLU A 439 2.48 22.74 28.39
C GLU A 439 2.85 24.15 28.85
N ARG A 440 1.84 24.96 29.21
CA ARG A 440 1.99 26.29 29.81
C ARG A 440 1.30 26.31 31.18
N HIS A 441 1.85 27.02 32.15
CA HIS A 441 1.30 27.05 33.50
C HIS A 441 -0.14 27.61 33.53
N ASN A 442 -1.05 26.90 34.20
CA ASN A 442 -2.49 27.20 34.30
C ASN A 442 -3.27 27.22 32.97
N GLU A 443 -2.70 26.67 31.90
CA GLU A 443 -3.36 26.48 30.61
C GLU A 443 -3.58 24.98 30.36
N THR A 444 -4.57 24.65 29.54
CA THR A 444 -4.76 23.28 29.06
C THR A 444 -3.58 22.91 28.12
N PRO A 445 -2.90 21.78 28.34
CA PRO A 445 -1.85 21.31 27.44
C PRO A 445 -2.38 21.10 26.01
N VAL A 446 -1.56 21.46 25.03
CA VAL A 446 -1.85 21.19 23.61
C VAL A 446 -0.89 20.12 23.11
N PHE A 447 -1.42 19.09 22.46
CA PHE A 447 -0.63 18.02 21.87
C PHE A 447 -0.73 18.07 20.34
N PHE A 448 0.33 18.57 19.70
CA PHE A 448 0.43 18.65 18.25
C PHE A 448 0.81 17.28 17.70
N ILE A 449 -0.16 16.61 17.09
CA ILE A 449 -0.06 15.23 16.58
C ILE A 449 -0.04 15.16 15.04
N GLY A 450 0.36 16.25 14.38
CA GLY A 450 0.31 16.39 12.92
C GLY A 450 -1.06 15.96 12.37
N ASP A 451 -1.01 15.20 11.29
CA ASP A 451 -2.17 14.65 10.59
C ASP A 451 -2.49 13.22 11.04
N ALA A 452 -2.21 12.84 12.29
CA ALA A 452 -2.50 11.48 12.77
C ALA A 452 -4.01 11.19 12.87
N PHE A 453 -4.78 12.19 13.30
CA PHE A 453 -6.23 12.12 13.47
C PHE A 453 -6.90 13.42 13.01
N SER A 454 -8.12 13.27 12.51
CA SER A 454 -9.07 14.36 12.27
C SER A 454 -10.30 14.21 13.17
N PRO A 455 -11.21 15.20 13.21
CA PRO A 455 -12.44 15.09 13.99
C PRO A 455 -13.29 13.86 13.63
N SER A 456 -13.18 13.32 12.41
CA SER A 456 -13.99 12.20 11.97
C SER A 456 -13.29 10.84 12.00
N GLY A 457 -11.99 10.78 12.30
CA GLY A 457 -11.26 9.53 12.10
C GLY A 457 -9.75 9.59 12.07
N MET A 458 -9.17 8.44 11.76
CA MET A 458 -7.75 8.23 11.52
C MET A 458 -7.40 8.58 10.08
N ASP A 459 -6.25 9.21 9.86
CA ASP A 459 -5.73 9.50 8.52
C ASP A 459 -4.91 8.31 7.97
N ASP A 460 -5.57 7.15 7.86
CA ASP A 460 -4.99 5.87 7.43
C ASP A 460 -5.30 5.52 5.96
N TYR A 461 -5.66 6.53 5.16
CA TYR A 461 -6.15 6.36 3.79
C TYR A 461 -5.07 5.98 2.75
N CYS A 462 -3.79 5.94 3.13
CA CYS A 462 -2.68 5.58 2.25
C CYS A 462 -1.87 4.40 2.80
N VAL A 463 -2.04 3.21 2.22
CA VAL A 463 -1.33 2.01 2.69
C VAL A 463 0.20 2.13 2.61
N LEU A 464 0.73 3.02 1.74
CA LEU A 464 2.18 3.27 1.62
C LEU A 464 2.78 4.05 2.79
N ASN A 465 1.96 4.77 3.54
CA ASN A 465 2.42 5.46 4.73
C ASN A 465 2.88 4.50 5.83
N ARG A 466 2.63 3.18 5.68
CA ARG A 466 2.90 2.15 6.67
C ARG A 466 2.11 2.41 7.95
N ASN A 467 0.79 2.61 7.84
CA ASN A 467 -0.11 2.72 8.99
C ASN A 467 -0.19 1.36 9.72
N LEU A 468 0.77 1.11 10.60
CA LEU A 468 0.81 -0.11 11.39
C LEU A 468 -0.29 -0.07 12.46
N LEU A 469 -0.85 -1.24 12.77
CA LEU A 469 -1.86 -1.41 13.82
C LEU A 469 -1.27 -2.07 15.08
N HIS A 470 0.04 -1.98 15.27
CA HIS A 470 0.72 -2.60 16.40
C HIS A 470 0.51 -1.80 17.69
N GLU A 471 0.59 -2.50 18.81
CA GLU A 471 0.44 -1.89 20.14
C GLU A 471 1.59 -0.94 20.48
N ASP A 472 2.81 -1.19 19.98
CA ASP A 472 4.01 -0.49 20.44
C ASP A 472 4.63 0.48 19.39
N ASP A 473 4.21 0.42 18.11
CA ASP A 473 4.81 1.23 17.04
C ASP A 473 3.83 1.60 15.88
N GLY A 474 2.55 1.86 16.18
CA GLY A 474 1.56 2.27 15.18
C GLY A 474 0.35 3.06 15.70
N LEU A 475 -0.79 2.97 15.01
CA LEU A 475 -2.02 3.69 15.38
C LEU A 475 -2.55 3.31 16.77
N LEU A 476 -2.45 2.04 17.17
CA LEU A 476 -2.88 1.62 18.52
C LEU A 476 -1.97 2.23 19.60
N TYR A 477 -0.66 2.31 19.34
CA TYR A 477 0.28 3.03 20.21
C TYR A 477 -0.11 4.51 20.35
N CYS A 478 -0.39 5.19 19.24
CA CYS A 478 -0.83 6.59 19.24
C CYS A 478 -2.11 6.80 20.07
N MET A 479 -3.09 5.91 19.91
CA MET A 479 -4.34 5.95 20.68
C MET A 479 -4.13 5.69 22.18
N ARG A 480 -3.18 4.82 22.56
CA ARG A 480 -2.81 4.65 23.98
C ARG A 480 -2.19 5.92 24.53
N LYS A 481 -1.23 6.54 23.83
CA LYS A 481 -0.61 7.79 24.26
C LYS A 481 -1.65 8.88 24.49
N VAL A 482 -2.57 9.09 23.55
CA VAL A 482 -3.62 10.11 23.69
C VAL A 482 -4.55 9.81 24.88
N ARG A 483 -4.81 8.54 25.20
CA ARG A 483 -5.63 8.15 26.36
C ARG A 483 -4.93 8.35 27.70
N GLU A 484 -3.60 8.32 27.72
CA GLU A 484 -2.78 8.48 28.93
C GLU A 484 -2.50 9.95 29.29
N LEU A 485 -2.62 10.85 28.31
CA LEU A 485 -2.53 12.30 28.50
C LEU A 485 -3.80 12.87 29.13
#